data_AF-A0A1V4AHZ8-F1
#
_entry.id   AF-A0A1V4AHZ8-F1
#
_cell.length_a   1.000
_cell.length_b   1.000
_cell.length_c   1.000
_cell.angle_alpha   90.00
_cell.angle_beta   90.00
_cell.angle_gamma   90.00
#
_symmetry.space_group_name_H-M   'P 1'
#
loop_
_entity.id
_entity.type
_entity.pdbx_description
1 polymer ?
#
loop_
_entity_poly.entity_id
_entity_poly.type
_entity_poly.pdbx_seq_one_letter_code
_entity_poly.pdbx_strand_id
1 'polypeptide(L)'
;MRHEIVFDHFGEDQRIYFDIGRLAALEKLMGTSIQKIIAEGNVGINFVLFGLTVGLGHHYGNRSAIQRKLEEYFAAGGDLNEIAATIVRAVVASGIFGKAESADPEPDEKNDRETQSER
;
A
#
# COMPACT_ATOMS: atom_id res chain seq x y z
N MET A 1 1.62 14.77 -8.18
CA MET A 1 2.65 13.71 -8.15
C MET A 1 1.95 12.38 -7.94
N ARG A 2 2.36 11.34 -8.67
CA ARG A 2 1.85 9.98 -8.48
C ARG A 2 2.79 9.30 -7.48
N HIS A 3 2.30 9.03 -6.27
CA HIS A 3 3.09 8.38 -5.23
C HIS A 3 2.98 6.87 -5.45
N GLU A 4 4.04 6.27 -5.96
CA GLU A 4 4.15 4.84 -6.21
C GLU A 4 4.88 4.18 -5.05
N ILE A 5 4.40 3.00 -4.64
CA ILE A 5 5.02 2.18 -3.60
C ILE A 5 5.53 0.89 -4.24
N VAL A 6 6.70 0.43 -3.82
CA VAL A 6 7.28 -0.84 -4.26
C VAL A 6 6.39 -2.02 -3.81
N PHE A 7 6.18 -2.99 -4.71
CA PHE A 7 5.35 -4.16 -4.52
C PHE A 7 6.14 -5.44 -4.86
N ASP A 8 6.92 -5.97 -3.92
CA ASP A 8 7.81 -7.11 -4.23
C ASP A 8 7.17 -8.50 -3.99
N HIS A 9 5.86 -8.57 -3.77
CA HIS A 9 5.17 -9.83 -3.43
C HIS A 9 5.03 -10.81 -4.60
N PHE A 10 5.01 -10.32 -5.84
CA PHE A 10 4.84 -11.15 -7.06
C PHE A 10 6.10 -11.25 -7.92
N GLY A 11 7.20 -10.60 -7.51
CA GLY A 11 8.44 -10.45 -8.25
C GLY A 11 9.03 -9.06 -8.08
N GLU A 12 10.26 -8.87 -8.56
CA GLU A 12 11.01 -7.62 -8.47
C GLU A 12 10.45 -6.52 -9.37
N ASP A 13 10.78 -5.26 -9.06
CA ASP A 13 10.51 -4.05 -9.85
C ASP A 13 9.02 -3.71 -10.09
N GLN A 14 8.10 -4.26 -9.30
CA GLN A 14 6.68 -3.91 -9.43
C GLN A 14 6.33 -2.74 -8.52
N ARG A 15 5.45 -1.89 -9.03
CA ARG A 15 4.99 -0.72 -8.28
C ARG A 15 3.48 -0.67 -8.24
N ILE A 16 2.94 -0.35 -7.08
CA ILE A 16 1.52 -0.15 -6.87
C ILE A 16 1.25 1.33 -6.60
N TYR A 17 0.19 1.86 -7.20
CA TYR A 17 -0.22 3.24 -6.94
C TYR A 17 -1.72 3.42 -7.16
N PHE A 18 -2.25 4.45 -6.50
CA PHE A 18 -3.63 4.88 -6.63
C PHE A 18 -3.69 6.38 -6.96
N ASP A 19 -4.22 6.71 -8.13
CA ASP A 19 -4.71 8.05 -8.43
C ASP A 19 -6.23 8.13 -8.21
N ILE A 20 -6.83 9.31 -8.40
CA ILE A 20 -8.26 9.50 -8.14
C ILE A 20 -9.16 8.55 -8.95
N GLY A 21 -8.77 8.24 -10.20
CA GLY A 21 -9.51 7.32 -11.05
C GLY A 21 -9.46 5.89 -10.52
N ARG A 22 -8.29 5.46 -10.05
CA ARG A 22 -8.11 4.15 -9.41
C ARG A 22 -8.82 4.04 -8.07
N LEU A 23 -8.78 5.07 -7.23
CA LEU A 23 -9.52 5.09 -5.96
C LEU A 23 -11.04 4.94 -6.21
N ALA A 24 -11.58 5.72 -7.15
CA ALA A 24 -12.99 5.62 -7.53
C ALA A 24 -13.35 4.24 -8.10
N ALA A 25 -12.47 3.64 -8.91
CA ALA A 25 -12.66 2.29 -9.44
C ALA A 25 -12.67 1.24 -8.31
N LEU A 26 -11.77 1.36 -7.33
CA LEU A 26 -11.72 0.47 -6.18
C LEU A 26 -12.99 0.57 -5.32
N GLU A 27 -13.44 1.79 -5.00
CA GLU A 27 -14.71 1.98 -4.25
C GLU A 27 -15.91 1.40 -4.99
N LYS A 28 -15.98 1.60 -6.32
CA LYS A 28 -17.04 1.04 -7.15
C LYS A 28 -17.05 -0.49 -7.10
N LEU A 29 -15.89 -1.14 -7.13
CA LEU A 29 -15.78 -2.60 -7.03
C LEU A 29 -16.14 -3.12 -5.63
N MET A 30 -15.76 -2.38 -4.59
CA MET A 30 -16.05 -2.75 -3.20
C MET A 30 -17.49 -2.45 -2.78
N GLY A 31 -18.18 -1.54 -3.47
CA GLY A 31 -19.53 -1.09 -3.12
C GLY A 31 -19.58 -0.23 -1.85
N THR A 32 -18.43 0.25 -1.36
CA THR A 32 -18.31 1.07 -0.16
C THR A 32 -17.06 1.95 -0.23
N SER A 33 -16.96 2.95 0.64
CA SER A 33 -15.82 3.87 0.62
C SER A 33 -14.56 3.22 1.17
N ILE A 34 -13.41 3.57 0.59
CA ILE A 34 -12.09 3.07 1.03
C ILE A 34 -11.81 3.49 2.47
N GLN A 35 -12.23 4.70 2.84
CA GLN A 35 -12.07 5.25 4.19
C GLN A 35 -12.75 4.35 5.23
N LYS A 36 -13.95 3.87 4.93
CA LYS A 36 -14.71 2.98 5.82
C LYS A 36 -14.01 1.63 5.95
N ILE A 37 -13.59 1.03 4.84
CA ILE A 37 -12.88 -0.26 4.82
C ILE A 37 -11.65 -0.23 5.73
N ILE A 38 -10.83 0.82 5.59
CA ILE A 38 -9.59 0.98 6.36
C ILE A 38 -9.90 1.20 7.85
N ALA A 39 -10.86 2.09 8.17
CA ALA A 39 -11.23 2.38 9.54
C ALA A 39 -11.79 1.16 10.30
N GLU A 40 -12.51 0.28 9.60
CA GLU A 40 -13.08 -0.94 10.18
C GLU A 40 -12.10 -2.13 10.18
N GLY A 41 -10.91 -1.98 9.59
CA GLY A 41 -9.95 -3.08 9.44
C GLY A 41 -10.43 -4.18 8.48
N ASN A 42 -11.39 -3.89 7.61
CA ASN A 42 -12.04 -4.84 6.70
C ASN A 42 -11.19 -5.14 5.44
N VAL A 43 -9.89 -5.34 5.62
CA VAL A 43 -8.88 -5.53 4.55
C VAL A 43 -8.72 -7.00 4.12
N GLY A 44 -9.83 -7.68 3.88
CA GLY A 44 -9.86 -9.11 3.50
C GLY A 44 -9.55 -9.40 2.02
N ILE A 45 -9.79 -10.65 1.59
CA ILE A 45 -9.43 -11.13 0.23
C ILE A 45 -10.01 -10.30 -0.91
N ASN A 46 -11.24 -9.78 -0.77
CA ASN A 46 -11.85 -8.94 -1.80
C ASN A 46 -11.14 -7.59 -1.92
N PHE A 47 -10.76 -6.98 -0.79
CA PHE A 47 -9.97 -5.75 -0.77
C PHE A 47 -8.61 -5.97 -1.46
N VAL A 48 -7.94 -7.08 -1.14
CA VAL A 48 -6.67 -7.45 -1.78
C VAL A 48 -6.85 -7.65 -3.28
N LEU A 49 -7.79 -8.50 -3.70
CA LEU A 49 -7.98 -8.83 -5.11
C LEU A 49 -8.34 -7.61 -5.95
N PHE A 50 -9.27 -6.77 -5.49
CA PHE A 50 -9.65 -5.55 -6.22
C PHE A 50 -8.58 -4.47 -6.13
N GLY A 51 -7.95 -4.32 -4.96
CA GLY A 51 -6.83 -3.39 -4.76
C GLY A 51 -5.68 -3.68 -5.73
N LEU A 52 -5.28 -4.94 -5.87
CA LEU A 52 -4.26 -5.34 -6.84
C LEU A 52 -4.72 -5.20 -8.30
N THR A 53 -5.95 -5.60 -8.61
CA THR A 53 -6.51 -5.47 -9.97
C THR A 53 -6.46 -4.01 -10.47
N VAL A 54 -6.75 -3.06 -9.57
CA VAL A 54 -6.75 -1.65 -9.89
C VAL A 54 -5.33 -1.04 -9.80
N GLY A 55 -4.64 -1.29 -8.68
CA GLY A 55 -3.35 -0.68 -8.35
C GLY A 55 -2.18 -1.21 -9.18
N LEU A 56 -2.24 -2.46 -9.63
CA LEU A 56 -1.26 -3.08 -10.52
C LEU A 56 -1.76 -3.25 -11.96
N GLY A 57 -2.88 -2.64 -12.34
CA GLY A 57 -3.48 -2.83 -13.67
C GLY A 57 -2.57 -2.47 -14.86
N HIS A 58 -1.50 -1.71 -14.60
CA HIS A 58 -0.46 -1.36 -15.57
C HIS A 58 0.60 -2.46 -15.74
N HIS A 59 0.82 -3.30 -14.73
CA HIS A 59 1.65 -4.50 -14.81
C HIS A 59 0.84 -5.72 -15.28
N TYR A 60 -0.39 -5.85 -14.77
CA TYR A 60 -1.27 -6.99 -15.05
C TYR A 60 -2.58 -6.48 -15.63
N GLY A 61 -2.73 -6.56 -16.95
CA GLY A 61 -3.87 -5.96 -17.66
C GLY A 61 -5.25 -6.60 -17.37
N ASN A 62 -5.33 -7.65 -16.54
CA ASN A 62 -6.60 -8.26 -16.16
C ASN A 62 -6.58 -8.92 -14.77
N ARG A 63 -7.80 -9.16 -14.24
CA ARG A 63 -8.03 -9.77 -12.92
C ARG A 63 -7.54 -11.22 -12.84
N SER A 64 -7.68 -12.01 -13.90
CA SER A 64 -7.28 -13.43 -13.90
C SER A 64 -5.78 -13.60 -13.68
N ALA A 65 -4.96 -12.70 -14.23
CA ALA A 65 -3.52 -12.69 -14.00
C ALA A 65 -3.18 -12.42 -12.51
N ILE A 66 -3.88 -11.48 -11.89
CA ILE A 66 -3.74 -11.18 -10.45
C ILE A 66 -4.17 -12.37 -9.59
N GLN A 67 -5.28 -13.04 -9.92
CA GLN A 67 -5.74 -14.22 -9.17
C GLN A 67 -4.69 -15.33 -9.18
N ARG A 68 -4.13 -15.64 -10.36
CA ARG A 68 -3.05 -16.63 -10.47
C ARG A 68 -1.83 -16.23 -9.64
N LYS A 69 -1.45 -14.95 -9.62
CA LYS A 69 -0.34 -14.46 -8.80
C LYS A 69 -0.61 -14.56 -7.30
N LEU A 70 -1.83 -14.29 -6.86
CA LEU A 70 -2.23 -14.51 -5.47
C LEU A 70 -2.19 -16.00 -5.10
N GLU A 71 -2.69 -16.87 -5.97
CA GLU A 71 -2.62 -18.33 -5.75
C GLU A 71 -1.16 -18.82 -5.63
N GLU A 72 -0.27 -18.36 -6.53
CA GLU A 72 1.17 -18.64 -6.48
C GLU A 72 1.80 -18.13 -5.16
N TYR A 73 1.50 -16.90 -4.75
CA TYR A 73 2.03 -16.29 -3.54
C TYR A 73 1.58 -17.02 -2.27
N PHE A 74 0.29 -17.37 -2.16
CA PHE A 74 -0.21 -18.12 -1.00
C PHE A 74 0.30 -19.57 -0.97
N ALA A 75 0.44 -20.22 -2.13
CA ALA A 75 1.03 -21.55 -2.21
C ALA A 75 2.49 -21.58 -1.75
N ALA A 76 3.22 -20.47 -1.92
CA ALA A 76 4.58 -20.29 -1.41
C ALA A 76 4.65 -19.91 0.09
N GLY A 77 3.50 -19.79 0.78
CA GLY A 77 3.42 -19.45 2.20
C GLY A 77 3.29 -17.95 2.50
N GLY A 78 2.99 -17.12 1.50
CA GLY A 78 2.78 -15.70 1.67
C GLY A 78 1.54 -15.36 2.52
N ASP A 79 1.57 -14.20 3.19
CA ASP A 79 0.49 -13.75 4.07
C ASP A 79 -0.41 -12.69 3.40
N LEU A 80 -1.72 -12.88 3.50
CA LEU A 80 -2.72 -11.93 3.04
C LEU A 80 -2.50 -10.53 3.66
N ASN A 81 -2.11 -10.47 4.93
CA ASN A 81 -1.95 -9.20 5.64
C ASN A 81 -0.77 -8.38 5.11
N GLU A 82 0.31 -9.00 4.63
CA GLU A 82 1.46 -8.31 4.06
C GLU A 82 1.08 -7.59 2.76
N ILE A 83 0.29 -8.26 1.91
CA ILE A 83 -0.26 -7.65 0.70
C ILE A 83 -1.24 -6.54 1.07
N ALA A 84 -2.18 -6.81 1.99
CA ALA A 84 -3.16 -5.84 2.43
C ALA A 84 -2.51 -4.57 2.97
N ALA A 85 -1.49 -4.70 3.83
CA ALA A 85 -0.72 -3.59 4.36
C ALA A 85 -0.05 -2.77 3.24
N THR A 86 0.50 -3.43 2.23
CA THR A 86 1.13 -2.77 1.07
C THR A 86 0.11 -1.95 0.26
N ILE A 87 -1.08 -2.50 0.04
CA ILE A 87 -2.18 -1.78 -0.63
C ILE A 87 -2.62 -0.58 0.21
N VAL A 88 -2.78 -0.74 1.53
CA VAL A 88 -3.14 0.36 2.44
C VAL A 88 -2.10 1.48 2.39
N ARG A 89 -0.80 1.15 2.45
CA ARG A 89 0.27 2.16 2.30
C ARG A 89 0.16 2.93 0.99
N ALA A 90 -0.11 2.24 -0.12
CA ALA A 90 -0.27 2.88 -1.43
C ALA A 90 -1.52 3.78 -1.51
N VAL A 91 -2.62 3.39 -0.87
CA VAL A 91 -3.81 4.22 -0.72
C VAL A 91 -3.52 5.45 0.13
N VAL A 92 -2.82 5.31 1.26
CA VAL A 92 -2.45 6.45 2.11
C VAL A 92 -1.53 7.40 1.35
N ALA A 93 -0.53 6.86 0.63
CA ALA A 93 0.40 7.62 -0.19
C ALA A 93 -0.29 8.41 -1.33
N SER A 94 -1.51 8.03 -1.73
CA SER A 94 -2.29 8.81 -2.69
C SER A 94 -2.74 10.17 -2.16
N GLY A 95 -2.64 10.40 -0.84
CA GLY A 95 -3.08 11.62 -0.17
C GLY A 95 -4.60 11.71 0.05
N ILE A 96 -5.35 10.60 -0.09
CA ILE A 96 -6.82 10.59 0.08
C ILE A 96 -7.25 11.00 1.51
N PHE A 97 -6.35 10.82 2.48
CA PHE A 97 -6.57 11.20 3.88
C PHE A 97 -6.03 12.60 4.23
N GLY A 98 -5.62 13.39 3.23
CA GLY A 98 -4.92 14.66 3.44
C GLY A 98 -3.42 14.47 3.68
N LYS A 99 -2.71 15.56 3.95
CA LYS A 99 -1.29 15.50 4.33
C LYS A 99 -1.17 14.81 5.68
N ALA A 100 -0.96 13.49 5.68
CA ALA A 100 -0.18 12.88 6.73
C ALA A 100 1.24 13.42 6.55
N GLU A 101 1.72 14.25 7.47
CA GLU A 101 3.15 14.49 7.56
C GLU A 101 3.83 13.12 7.56
N SER A 102 4.74 12.94 6.62
CA SER A 102 5.48 11.72 6.39
C SER A 102 6.00 11.22 7.74
N ALA A 103 5.42 10.15 8.27
CA ALA A 103 6.08 9.36 9.29
C ALA A 103 7.18 8.54 8.60
N ASP A 104 8.15 9.23 8.01
CA ASP A 104 9.50 8.70 7.95
C ASP A 104 9.97 8.69 9.41
N PRO A 105 10.37 7.55 9.98
CA PRO A 105 11.23 7.59 11.15
C PRO A 105 12.55 8.20 10.69
N GLU A 106 12.68 9.52 10.83
CA GLU A 106 14.00 10.13 10.84
C GLU A 106 14.80 9.38 11.90
N PRO A 107 15.99 8.82 11.55
CA PRO A 107 16.85 8.25 12.56
C PRO A 107 17.20 9.36 13.53
N ASP A 108 16.83 9.16 14.79
CA ASP A 108 17.23 9.98 15.94
C ASP A 108 18.76 9.98 16.03
N GLU A 109 19.42 10.90 15.32
CA GLU A 109 20.81 11.28 15.58
C GLU A 109 20.81 12.61 16.37
N LYS A 110 20.30 12.55 17.60
CA LYS A 110 20.85 13.38 18.68
C LYS A 110 21.80 12.54 19.49
N ASN A 111 23.08 12.59 19.11
CA ASN A 111 24.16 12.20 20.01
C ASN A 111 25.15 13.38 20.15
N ASP A 112 24.92 14.14 21.21
CA ASP A 112 25.89 14.73 22.14
C ASP A 112 27.24 15.21 21.61
N ARG A 113 27.43 16.54 21.57
CA ARG A 113 28.64 17.22 22.10
C ARG A 113 28.37 18.67 22.48
N GLU A 114 27.73 18.91 23.62
CA GLU A 114 28.00 20.13 24.41
C GLU A 114 27.99 19.80 25.90
N THR A 115 29.14 19.40 26.41
CA THR A 115 29.49 19.63 27.83
C THR A 115 31.02 19.60 27.99
N GLN A 116 31.65 20.74 27.78
CA GLN A 116 32.76 21.15 28.64
C GLN A 116 32.36 22.48 29.28
N SER A 117 31.81 22.36 30.49
CA SER A 117 31.68 23.46 31.45
C SER A 117 33.09 23.82 31.95
N GLU A 118 33.45 25.07 31.73
CA GLU A 118 34.06 26.01 32.69
C GLU A 118 35.10 25.47 33.69
N ARG A 119 36.34 25.96 33.56
CA ARG A 119 37.14 26.74 34.55
C ARG A 119 38.64 26.51 34.41
#